data_AF-A0A423M7F7-F1
#
_entry.id   AF-A0A423M7F7-F1
#
_cell.length_a   1.000
_cell.length_b   1.000
_cell.length_c   1.000
_cell.angle_alpha   90.00
_cell.angle_beta   90.00
_cell.angle_gamma   90.00
#
_symmetry.space_group_name_H-M   'P 1'
#
loop_
_entity.id
_entity.type
_entity.pdbx_description
1 polymer ?
#
loop_
_entity_poly.entity_id
_entity_poly.type
_entity_poly.pdbx_seq_one_letter_code
_entity_poly.pdbx_strand_id
1 'polypeptide(L)'
;MSASACVLEKSSIQAHPCFRDDLVVTSPPADSVTGRYNLYDPRNDIGFELGKAEYSLALLFDGQRSRQDIADAALAQHRIKVSPEKLAQFERKLLNLKLLSSERTAHKKDLRDPATGITYGPLKEYLLINLVKTDPQPLLDHIYRWAPWCCRAVFILPLLALALASFVYLGMHFGTFLADVGETYIHSYHWLLWHFPVILTSIALHELGHAMACRHYGVKVNDFGIGIYVLLATGWVRPVQTQWSQLPLNQRVITILAGPLVSLLYAGVGIALWAMFRDTQGVLPALFVVMIVASFISLIPTLLPIFNGDTYLAITEVLGQPRLRQRAFNHVKRHWRTAPLETVSPALRRLYWGTFLLTCLGWVIAWCFTAATLIRLFNHP
;
A
#
# COMPACT_ATOMS: atom_id res chain seq x y z
N MET A 1 -4.93 -66.35 -16.88
CA MET A 1 -6.24 -65.81 -16.45
C MET A 1 -6.23 -65.67 -14.95
N SER A 2 -6.65 -64.49 -14.48
CA SER A 2 -7.22 -64.18 -13.15
C SER A 2 -6.37 -64.27 -11.88
N ALA A 3 -5.98 -63.08 -11.41
CA ALA A 3 -6.21 -62.49 -10.10
C ALA A 3 -6.16 -63.37 -8.81
N SER A 4 -5.28 -62.95 -7.89
CA SER A 4 -5.65 -62.80 -6.48
C SER A 4 -4.92 -61.63 -5.86
N ALA A 5 -5.70 -60.83 -5.14
CA ALA A 5 -5.36 -59.55 -4.56
C ALA A 5 -4.37 -59.71 -3.39
N CYS A 6 -3.28 -58.95 -3.43
CA CYS A 6 -2.52 -58.61 -2.23
C CYS A 6 -2.81 -57.14 -1.94
N VAL A 7 -3.60 -56.94 -0.89
CA VAL A 7 -3.92 -55.64 -0.30
C VAL A 7 -2.61 -55.05 0.23
N LEU A 8 -2.00 -54.14 -0.53
CA LEU A 8 -0.93 -53.30 -0.02
C LEU A 8 -1.56 -52.17 0.80
N GLU A 9 -1.48 -52.38 2.10
CA GLU A 9 -1.64 -51.44 3.20
C GLU A 9 -1.10 -50.04 2.83
N LYS A 10 -2.02 -49.09 2.62
CA LYS A 10 -1.69 -47.66 2.51
C LYS A 10 -1.26 -47.20 3.89
N SER A 11 0.03 -47.33 4.20
CA SER A 11 0.68 -46.56 5.25
C SER A 11 0.49 -45.07 4.96
N SER A 12 -0.39 -44.44 5.73
CA SER A 12 -0.60 -43.01 5.73
C SER A 12 0.64 -42.35 6.33
N ILE A 13 1.63 -42.03 5.50
CA ILE A 13 2.72 -41.12 5.88
C ILE A 13 2.04 -39.78 6.20
N GLN A 14 1.92 -39.46 7.48
CA GLN A 14 1.46 -38.14 7.92
C GLN A 14 2.53 -37.14 7.51
N ALA A 15 2.32 -36.46 6.38
CA ALA A 15 3.20 -35.39 5.94
C ALA A 15 3.14 -34.24 6.98
N HIS A 16 4.20 -34.09 7.76
CA HIS A 16 4.30 -33.03 8.75
C HIS A 16 4.69 -31.71 8.05
N PRO A 17 4.21 -30.55 8.55
CA PRO A 17 4.56 -29.26 7.97
C PRO A 17 6.03 -28.92 8.23
N CYS A 18 6.70 -28.40 7.21
CA CYS A 18 8.10 -27.96 7.27
C CYS A 18 8.19 -26.44 7.16
N PHE A 19 9.11 -25.83 7.89
CA PHE A 19 9.47 -24.43 7.74
C PHE A 19 10.15 -24.19 6.39
N ARG A 20 9.75 -23.13 5.70
CA ARG A 20 10.26 -22.85 4.36
C ARG A 20 11.70 -22.32 4.43
N ASP A 21 12.61 -23.01 3.73
CA ASP A 21 14.03 -22.64 3.64
C ASP A 21 14.28 -21.40 2.76
N ASP A 22 13.31 -21.02 1.93
CA ASP A 22 13.43 -19.87 1.02
C ASP A 22 13.10 -18.52 1.70
N LEU A 23 12.81 -18.51 3.00
CA LEU A 23 12.54 -17.29 3.75
C LEU A 23 13.84 -16.59 4.17
N VAL A 24 13.94 -15.29 3.87
CA VAL A 24 15.09 -14.48 4.31
C VAL A 24 14.83 -13.98 5.73
N VAL A 25 15.72 -14.31 6.66
CA VAL A 25 15.57 -13.93 8.07
C VAL A 25 16.54 -12.80 8.42
N THR A 26 16.01 -11.68 8.91
CA THR A 26 16.81 -10.58 9.47
C THR A 26 16.70 -10.61 11.00
N SER A 27 17.86 -10.72 11.67
CA SER A 27 17.94 -10.70 13.13
C SER A 27 17.73 -9.27 13.67
N PRO A 28 17.13 -9.12 14.87
CA PRO A 28 16.96 -7.80 15.47
C PRO A 28 18.32 -7.12 15.71
N PRO A 29 18.43 -5.79 15.51
CA PRO A 29 19.61 -5.03 15.91
C PRO A 29 19.82 -5.11 17.44
N ALA A 30 21.06 -5.04 17.89
CA ALA A 30 21.46 -5.29 19.28
C ALA A 30 20.75 -4.40 20.32
N ASP A 31 20.30 -3.21 19.92
CA ASP A 31 19.62 -2.22 20.78
C ASP A 31 18.08 -2.37 20.84
N SER A 32 17.50 -3.43 20.27
CA SER A 32 16.05 -3.62 20.24
C SER A 32 15.54 -4.26 21.54
N VAL A 33 14.74 -3.51 22.30
CA VAL A 33 14.14 -3.93 23.59
C VAL A 33 13.20 -5.15 23.44
N THR A 34 12.75 -5.48 22.22
CA THR A 34 11.75 -6.54 21.98
C THR A 34 12.27 -7.77 21.23
N GLY A 35 13.52 -7.78 20.75
CA GLY A 35 14.19 -8.99 20.23
C GLY A 35 13.37 -9.78 19.19
N ARG A 36 12.74 -9.09 18.23
CA ARG A 36 11.90 -9.69 17.19
C ARG A 36 12.68 -9.97 15.90
N TYR A 37 12.44 -11.13 15.30
CA TYR A 37 12.99 -11.56 14.01
C TYR A 37 12.04 -11.16 12.88
N ASN A 38 12.59 -10.57 11.83
CA ASN A 38 11.86 -10.23 10.62
C ASN A 38 12.08 -11.33 9.58
N LEU A 39 11.00 -12.00 9.19
CA LEU A 39 10.95 -13.02 8.15
C LEU A 39 10.42 -12.40 6.88
N TYR A 40 11.13 -12.58 5.78
CA TYR A 40 10.73 -12.09 4.47
C TYR A 40 10.49 -13.27 3.54
N ASP A 41 9.30 -13.32 2.94
CA ASP A 41 8.97 -14.28 1.89
C ASP A 41 9.29 -13.68 0.51
N PRO A 42 10.40 -14.09 -0.15
CA PRO A 42 10.81 -13.52 -1.43
C PRO A 42 9.86 -13.85 -2.58
N ARG A 43 8.97 -14.86 -2.43
CA ARG A 43 7.99 -15.22 -3.47
C ARG A 43 6.74 -14.35 -3.43
N ASN A 44 6.37 -13.88 -2.24
CA ASN A 44 5.15 -13.10 -2.03
C ASN A 44 5.42 -11.63 -1.67
N ASP A 45 6.68 -11.26 -1.41
CA ASP A 45 7.10 -9.91 -1.00
C ASP A 45 6.40 -9.43 0.30
N ILE A 46 6.17 -10.37 1.22
CA ILE A 46 5.52 -10.11 2.51
C ILE A 46 6.53 -10.31 3.64
N GLY A 47 6.64 -9.31 4.51
CA GLY A 47 7.37 -9.38 5.78
C GLY A 47 6.48 -9.82 6.94
N PHE A 48 7.00 -10.69 7.80
CA PHE A 48 6.40 -11.12 9.06
C PHE A 48 7.36 -10.85 10.21
N GLU A 49 6.83 -10.43 11.36
CA GLU A 49 7.62 -10.35 12.59
C GLU A 49 7.28 -11.55 13.48
N LEU A 50 8.28 -12.25 13.97
CA LEU A 50 8.15 -13.26 15.01
C LEU A 50 8.98 -12.87 16.23
N GLY A 51 8.46 -13.07 17.44
CA GLY A 51 9.27 -12.99 18.65
C GLY A 51 10.32 -14.11 18.68
N LYS A 52 11.38 -13.94 19.50
CA LYS A 52 12.43 -14.96 19.68
C LYS A 52 11.89 -16.37 19.95
N ALA A 53 10.92 -16.48 20.87
CA ALA A 53 10.29 -17.76 21.21
C ALA A 53 9.47 -18.35 20.04
N GLU A 54 8.79 -17.51 19.27
CA GLU A 54 7.98 -17.94 18.12
C GLU A 54 8.87 -18.38 16.95
N TYR A 55 9.99 -17.69 16.72
CA TYR A 55 10.96 -18.05 15.69
C TYR A 55 11.66 -19.37 16.03
N SER A 56 12.11 -19.56 17.26
CA SER A 56 12.69 -20.84 17.70
C SER A 56 11.69 -21.99 17.60
N LEU A 57 10.42 -21.75 17.93
CA LEU A 57 9.36 -22.76 17.74
C LEU A 57 9.10 -23.04 16.26
N ALA A 58 9.15 -22.03 15.40
CA ALA A 58 8.96 -22.18 13.95
C ALA A 58 10.05 -23.04 13.31
N LEU A 59 11.30 -22.94 13.77
CA LEU A 59 12.44 -23.75 13.28
C LEU A 59 12.33 -25.25 13.64
N LEU A 60 11.51 -25.62 14.63
CA LEU A 60 11.32 -27.03 15.02
C LEU A 60 10.42 -27.80 14.06
N PHE A 61 9.68 -27.11 13.18
CA PHE A 61 8.88 -27.70 12.12
C PHE A 61 9.80 -28.10 10.95
N ASP A 62 10.32 -29.33 10.98
CA ASP A 62 11.25 -29.89 10.00
C ASP A 62 10.59 -30.85 8.99
N GLY A 63 9.27 -30.99 9.04
CA GLY A 63 8.53 -31.92 8.20
C GLY A 63 8.63 -33.40 8.61
N GLN A 64 9.32 -33.72 9.70
CA GLN A 64 9.45 -35.09 10.22
C GLN A 64 8.85 -35.27 11.61
N ARG A 65 8.88 -34.23 12.46
CA ARG A 65 8.39 -34.32 13.85
C ARG A 65 6.87 -34.22 13.96
N SER A 66 6.29 -35.04 14.84
CA SER A 66 4.90 -34.90 15.23
C SER A 66 4.70 -33.70 16.16
N ARG A 67 3.44 -33.24 16.33
CA ARG A 67 3.13 -32.10 17.21
C ARG A 67 3.57 -32.35 18.67
N GLN A 68 3.53 -33.59 19.12
CA GLN A 68 3.98 -33.95 20.48
C GLN A 68 5.50 -33.85 20.58
N ASP A 69 6.22 -34.39 19.59
CA ASP A 69 7.69 -34.31 19.54
C ASP A 69 8.20 -32.86 19.44
N ILE A 70 7.47 -31.99 18.72
CA ILE A 70 7.79 -30.55 18.64
C ILE A 70 7.59 -29.87 20.00
N ALA A 71 6.53 -30.22 20.75
CA ALA A 71 6.29 -29.67 22.07
C ALA A 71 7.39 -30.08 23.06
N ASP A 72 7.81 -31.34 23.00
CA ASP A 72 8.87 -31.89 23.84
C ASP A 72 10.24 -31.29 23.48
N ALA A 73 10.54 -31.16 22.18
CA ALA A 73 11.75 -30.50 21.70
C ALA A 73 11.80 -29.00 22.07
N ALA A 74 10.67 -28.30 22.00
CA ALA A 74 10.57 -26.90 22.42
C ALA A 74 10.85 -26.71 23.91
N LEU A 75 10.40 -27.67 24.73
CA LEU A 75 10.67 -27.68 26.17
C LEU A 75 12.13 -28.01 26.46
N ALA A 76 12.70 -29.02 25.79
CA ALA A 76 14.07 -29.48 26.02
C ALA A 76 15.13 -28.48 25.51
N GLN A 77 14.97 -27.94 24.30
CA GLN A 77 15.98 -27.10 23.65
C GLN A 77 15.84 -25.62 23.97
N HIS A 78 14.61 -25.13 24.17
CA HIS A 78 14.33 -23.70 24.31
C HIS A 78 13.62 -23.33 25.62
N ARG A 79 13.33 -24.31 26.49
CA ARG A 79 12.58 -24.13 27.76
C ARG A 79 11.22 -23.46 27.57
N ILE A 80 10.59 -23.63 26.40
CA ILE A 80 9.29 -23.04 26.08
C ILE A 80 8.21 -24.07 26.39
N LYS A 81 7.34 -23.78 27.37
CA LYS A 81 6.17 -24.61 27.68
C LYS A 81 4.98 -24.19 26.82
N VAL A 82 4.63 -25.01 25.82
CA VAL A 82 3.50 -24.76 24.92
C VAL A 82 2.43 -25.84 25.12
N SER A 83 1.16 -25.44 25.27
CA SER A 83 0.06 -26.41 25.31
C SER A 83 -0.21 -26.98 23.91
N PRO A 84 -0.70 -28.23 23.78
CA PRO A 84 -0.98 -28.85 22.48
C PRO A 84 -1.93 -28.01 21.61
N GLU A 85 -2.91 -27.37 22.24
CA GLU A 85 -3.89 -26.49 21.60
C GLU A 85 -3.26 -25.22 21.04
N LYS A 86 -2.36 -24.57 21.79
CA LYS A 86 -1.63 -23.38 21.34
C LYS A 86 -0.67 -23.71 20.21
N LEU A 87 -0.05 -24.89 20.25
CA LEU A 87 0.83 -25.36 19.18
C LEU A 87 0.02 -25.60 17.89
N ALA A 88 -1.14 -26.24 17.98
CA ALA A 88 -2.03 -26.44 16.83
C ALA A 88 -2.57 -25.10 16.26
N GLN A 89 -2.85 -24.12 17.12
CA GLN A 89 -3.25 -22.79 16.69
C GLN A 89 -2.10 -22.04 16.00
N PHE A 90 -0.88 -22.18 16.51
CA PHE A 90 0.33 -21.59 15.93
C PHE A 90 0.65 -22.21 14.56
N GLU A 91 0.62 -23.53 14.44
CA GLU A 91 0.79 -24.25 13.16
C GLU A 91 -0.25 -23.80 12.13
N ARG A 92 -1.55 -23.76 12.50
CA ARG A 92 -2.61 -23.25 11.62
C ARG A 92 -2.35 -21.82 11.17
N LYS A 93 -1.85 -20.97 12.07
CA LYS A 93 -1.51 -19.58 11.75
C LYS A 93 -0.35 -19.52 10.76
N LEU A 94 0.72 -20.29 10.96
CA LEU A 94 1.86 -20.32 10.05
C LEU A 94 1.53 -20.93 8.68
N LEU A 95 0.69 -21.97 8.63
CA LEU A 95 0.16 -22.54 7.39
C LEU A 95 -0.69 -21.53 6.63
N ASN A 96 -1.58 -20.81 7.32
CA ASN A 96 -2.39 -19.74 6.71
C ASN A 96 -1.54 -18.57 6.21
N LEU A 97 -0.40 -18.30 6.86
CA LEU A 97 0.57 -17.29 6.43
C LEU A 97 1.57 -17.81 5.38
N LYS A 98 1.44 -19.08 4.95
CA LYS A 98 2.31 -19.75 3.97
C LYS A 98 3.79 -19.78 4.37
N LEU A 99 4.06 -19.70 5.68
CA LEU A 99 5.41 -19.83 6.25
C LEU A 99 5.82 -21.30 6.44
N LEU A 100 4.83 -22.19 6.54
CA LEU A 100 5.03 -23.63 6.52
C LEU A 100 4.59 -24.21 5.17
N SER A 101 5.35 -25.15 4.62
CA SER A 101 4.97 -25.97 3.48
C SER A 101 4.38 -27.30 3.94
N SER A 102 3.20 -27.65 3.44
CA SER A 102 2.65 -29.01 3.46
C SER A 102 2.44 -29.46 2.02
N GLU A 103 2.75 -30.71 1.67
CA GLU A 103 2.55 -31.28 0.32
C GLU A 103 1.09 -31.13 -0.18
N ARG A 104 0.12 -30.93 0.73
CA ARG A 104 -1.30 -30.69 0.38
C ARG A 104 -1.67 -29.24 0.07
N THR A 105 -0.82 -28.26 0.36
CA THR A 105 -1.06 -26.86 -0.03
C THR A 105 -0.63 -26.65 -1.48
N ALA A 106 -1.41 -27.22 -2.40
CA ALA A 106 -1.42 -26.82 -3.80
C ALA A 106 -1.49 -25.28 -3.86
N HIS A 107 -0.49 -24.70 -4.53
CA HIS A 107 -0.22 -23.27 -4.58
C HIS A 107 -1.43 -22.46 -5.08
N LYS A 108 -2.26 -21.97 -4.16
CA LYS A 108 -3.11 -20.81 -4.42
C LYS A 108 -2.26 -19.55 -4.36
N LYS A 109 -2.17 -18.85 -5.49
CA LYS A 109 -1.53 -17.55 -5.66
C LYS A 109 -2.38 -16.46 -4.99
N ASP A 110 -2.64 -16.56 -3.69
CA ASP A 110 -3.23 -15.44 -2.93
C ASP A 110 -2.19 -14.32 -2.87
N LEU A 111 -2.25 -13.45 -3.88
CA LEU A 111 -1.56 -12.17 -3.96
C LEU A 111 -2.15 -11.28 -2.88
N ARG A 112 -1.67 -11.41 -1.65
CA ARG A 112 -2.05 -10.49 -0.59
C ARG A 112 -1.27 -9.20 -0.81
N ASP A 113 -1.80 -8.37 -1.70
CA ASP A 113 -1.27 -7.07 -2.11
C ASP A 113 -0.97 -6.20 -0.88
N PRO A 114 0.30 -6.05 -0.46
CA PRO A 114 0.66 -5.28 0.72
C PRO A 114 0.71 -3.78 0.44
N ALA A 115 0.63 -3.38 -0.84
CA ALA A 115 0.92 -2.04 -1.32
C ALA A 115 -0.31 -1.18 -1.67
N THR A 116 -1.52 -1.73 -1.70
CA THR A 116 -2.71 -0.93 -2.02
C THR A 116 -3.44 -0.47 -0.78
N GLY A 117 -3.40 0.84 -0.53
CA GLY A 117 -4.14 1.50 0.56
C GLY A 117 -5.64 1.21 0.57
N ILE A 118 -6.24 0.88 -0.57
CA ILE A 118 -7.64 0.49 -0.64
C ILE A 118 -7.72 -1.01 -0.33
N THR A 119 -8.37 -1.36 0.78
CA THR A 119 -8.78 -2.74 1.06
C THR A 119 -9.85 -3.12 0.03
N TYR A 120 -9.44 -3.57 -1.15
CA TYR A 120 -10.37 -4.02 -2.16
C TYR A 120 -11.11 -5.27 -1.65
N GLY A 121 -12.41 -5.30 -1.87
CA GLY A 121 -13.26 -6.43 -1.49
C GLY A 121 -12.92 -7.72 -2.25
N PRO A 122 -13.60 -8.84 -1.93
CA PRO A 122 -13.35 -10.17 -2.53
C PRO A 122 -13.51 -10.24 -4.06
N LEU A 123 -14.04 -9.18 -4.68
CA LEU A 123 -14.22 -9.04 -6.13
C LEU A 123 -13.01 -8.38 -6.84
N LYS A 124 -11.91 -8.07 -6.13
CA LYS A 124 -10.72 -7.38 -6.70
C LYS A 124 -10.20 -8.07 -7.96
N GLU A 125 -10.10 -9.40 -7.94
CA GLU A 125 -9.55 -10.18 -9.07
C GLU A 125 -10.40 -10.11 -10.33
N TYR A 126 -11.71 -9.90 -10.19
CA TYR A 126 -12.64 -9.83 -11.33
C TYR A 126 -12.84 -8.39 -11.85
N LEU A 127 -12.60 -7.39 -11.00
CA LEU A 127 -12.89 -5.99 -11.29
C LEU A 127 -11.65 -5.14 -11.58
N LEU A 128 -10.45 -5.68 -11.38
CA LEU A 128 -9.20 -5.01 -11.72
C LEU A 128 -8.76 -5.40 -13.13
N ILE A 129 -8.82 -4.44 -14.04
CA ILE A 129 -8.25 -4.55 -15.38
C ILE A 129 -6.86 -3.94 -15.34
N ASN A 130 -5.81 -4.77 -15.45
CA ASN A 130 -4.44 -4.28 -15.53
C ASN A 130 -4.20 -3.76 -16.97
N LEU A 131 -4.02 -2.44 -17.12
CA LEU A 131 -3.73 -1.84 -18.43
C LEU A 131 -2.25 -2.04 -18.78
N VAL A 132 -1.39 -1.76 -17.81
CA VAL A 132 0.06 -1.87 -17.94
C VAL A 132 0.58 -2.61 -16.71
N LYS A 133 1.37 -3.65 -16.95
CA LYS A 133 2.14 -4.33 -15.90
C LYS A 133 3.50 -4.69 -16.49
N THR A 134 4.54 -4.04 -16.01
CA THR A 134 5.90 -4.18 -16.55
C THR A 134 6.93 -4.13 -15.43
N ASP A 135 8.09 -4.72 -15.67
CA ASP A 135 9.29 -4.42 -14.87
C ASP A 135 9.78 -3.02 -15.28
N PRO A 136 9.67 -2.00 -14.40
CA PRO A 136 10.06 -0.64 -14.74
C PRO A 136 11.59 -0.45 -14.68
N GLN A 137 12.34 -1.40 -14.12
CA GLN A 137 13.76 -1.21 -13.79
C GLN A 137 14.61 -0.77 -14.99
N PRO A 138 14.47 -1.32 -16.21
CA PRO A 138 15.24 -0.87 -17.37
C PRO A 138 14.93 0.58 -17.78
N LEU A 139 13.65 0.97 -17.71
CA LEU A 139 13.20 2.33 -18.00
C LEU A 139 13.74 3.32 -16.95
N LEU A 140 13.65 2.95 -15.67
CA LEU A 140 14.19 3.75 -14.57
C LEU A 140 15.70 3.92 -14.69
N ASP A 141 16.43 2.86 -15.03
CA ASP A 141 17.88 2.91 -15.27
C ASP A 141 18.24 3.82 -16.45
N HIS A 142 17.43 3.80 -17.51
CA HIS A 142 17.61 4.67 -18.67
C HIS A 142 17.36 6.13 -18.30
N ILE A 143 16.22 6.45 -17.70
CA ILE A 143 15.87 7.82 -17.29
C ILE A 143 16.90 8.35 -16.29
N TYR A 144 17.26 7.55 -15.29
CA TYR A 144 18.19 7.97 -14.25
C TYR A 144 19.62 8.18 -14.75
N ARG A 145 20.04 7.47 -15.81
CA ARG A 145 21.35 7.69 -16.47
C ARG A 145 21.42 9.08 -17.09
N TRP A 146 20.35 9.49 -17.75
CA TRP A 146 20.31 10.77 -18.47
C TRP A 146 19.92 11.94 -17.58
N ALA A 147 19.06 11.74 -16.58
CA ALA A 147 18.48 12.82 -15.80
C ALA A 147 18.51 12.56 -14.28
N PRO A 148 19.69 12.26 -13.68
CA PRO A 148 19.80 12.06 -12.23
C PRO A 148 19.51 13.35 -11.45
N TRP A 149 19.61 14.51 -12.11
CA TRP A 149 19.28 15.81 -11.52
C TRP A 149 17.79 15.96 -11.22
N CYS A 150 16.89 15.21 -11.87
CA CYS A 150 15.45 15.30 -11.63
C CYS A 150 15.06 14.92 -10.20
N CYS A 151 15.87 14.10 -9.52
CA CYS A 151 15.66 13.71 -8.13
C CYS A 151 16.35 14.65 -7.12
N ARG A 152 17.10 15.66 -7.57
CA ARG A 152 17.84 16.57 -6.69
C ARG A 152 16.95 17.71 -6.23
N ALA A 153 17.11 18.11 -4.96
CA ALA A 153 16.38 19.24 -4.37
C ALA A 153 16.54 20.55 -5.16
N VAL A 154 17.74 20.80 -5.73
CA VAL A 154 18.02 22.00 -6.55
C VAL A 154 17.10 22.10 -7.77
N PHE A 155 16.66 20.97 -8.33
CA PHE A 155 15.73 20.94 -9.45
C PHE A 155 14.26 20.92 -8.98
N ILE A 156 13.97 20.17 -7.92
CA ILE A 156 12.60 20.00 -7.42
C ILE A 156 12.07 21.28 -6.74
N LEU A 157 12.89 21.98 -5.95
CA LEU A 157 12.45 23.13 -5.17
C LEU A 157 11.95 24.30 -6.05
N PRO A 158 12.63 24.70 -7.14
CA PRO A 158 12.11 25.70 -8.06
C PRO A 158 10.80 25.27 -8.74
N LEU A 159 10.68 23.99 -9.14
CA LEU A 159 9.44 23.47 -9.72
C LEU A 159 8.29 23.49 -8.73
N LEU A 160 8.56 23.16 -7.46
CA LEU A 160 7.56 23.22 -6.40
C LEU A 160 7.14 24.68 -6.12
N ALA A 161 8.09 25.62 -6.13
CA ALA A 161 7.79 27.04 -5.99
C ALA A 161 6.92 27.55 -7.16
N LEU A 162 7.21 27.11 -8.39
CA LEU A 162 6.41 27.43 -9.56
C LEU A 162 4.99 26.84 -9.45
N ALA A 163 4.88 25.56 -9.06
CA ALA A 163 3.59 24.94 -8.84
C ALA A 163 2.78 25.68 -7.77
N LEU A 164 3.42 26.07 -6.66
CA LEU A 164 2.78 26.87 -5.61
C LEU A 164 2.30 28.23 -6.13
N ALA A 165 3.11 28.91 -6.95
CA ALA A 165 2.69 30.15 -7.60
C ALA A 165 1.46 29.94 -8.51
N SER A 166 1.40 28.83 -9.25
CA SER A 166 0.21 28.45 -10.02
C SER A 166 -1.02 28.27 -9.11
N PHE A 167 -0.89 27.55 -7.98
CA PHE A 167 -2.01 27.39 -7.04
C PHE A 167 -2.48 28.73 -6.46
N VAL A 168 -1.57 29.66 -6.16
CA VAL A 168 -1.92 31.02 -5.72
C VAL A 168 -2.70 31.75 -6.82
N TYR A 169 -2.22 31.67 -8.07
CA TYR A 169 -2.92 32.25 -9.23
C TYR A 169 -4.33 31.68 -9.39
N LEU A 170 -4.50 30.36 -9.30
CA LEU A 170 -5.82 29.72 -9.34
C LEU A 170 -6.74 30.25 -8.24
N GLY A 171 -6.21 30.44 -7.03
CA GLY A 171 -6.98 31.01 -5.91
C GLY A 171 -7.43 32.44 -6.17
N MET A 172 -6.57 33.28 -6.75
CA MET A 172 -6.91 34.66 -7.14
C MET A 172 -7.95 34.71 -8.26
N HIS A 173 -7.91 33.74 -9.18
CA HIS A 173 -8.79 33.64 -10.34
C HIS A 173 -9.86 32.55 -10.20
N PHE A 174 -10.23 32.21 -8.95
CA PHE A 174 -11.10 31.07 -8.68
C PHE A 174 -12.49 31.22 -9.29
N GLY A 175 -13.06 32.43 -9.24
CA GLY A 175 -14.38 32.71 -9.84
C GLY A 175 -14.39 32.47 -11.36
N THR A 176 -13.32 32.88 -12.06
CA THR A 176 -13.19 32.62 -13.49
C THR A 176 -12.96 31.14 -13.80
N PHE A 177 -12.15 30.46 -13.00
CA PHE A 177 -11.96 29.01 -13.16
C PHE A 177 -13.27 28.24 -12.96
N LEU A 178 -14.09 28.64 -11.98
CA LEU A 178 -15.37 27.99 -11.74
C LEU A 178 -16.35 28.17 -12.91
N ALA A 179 -16.33 29.33 -13.58
CA ALA A 179 -17.09 29.54 -14.81
C ALA A 179 -16.61 28.61 -15.94
N ASP A 180 -15.29 28.49 -16.13
CA ASP A 180 -14.69 27.58 -17.14
C ASP A 180 -15.01 26.11 -16.83
N VAL A 181 -15.04 25.71 -15.55
CA VAL A 181 -15.50 24.38 -15.12
C VAL A 181 -16.97 24.15 -15.53
N GLY A 182 -17.83 25.14 -15.32
CA GLY A 182 -19.23 25.06 -15.72
C GLY A 182 -19.40 24.96 -17.24
N GLU A 183 -18.64 25.71 -18.01
CA GLU A 183 -18.61 25.59 -19.48
C GLU A 183 -18.19 24.18 -19.90
N THR A 184 -17.08 23.69 -19.36
CA THR A 184 -16.46 22.44 -19.79
C THR A 184 -17.26 21.20 -19.39
N TYR A 185 -17.87 21.17 -18.19
CA TYR A 185 -18.56 19.97 -17.67
C TYR A 185 -20.08 19.98 -17.83
N ILE A 186 -20.72 21.16 -17.90
CA ILE A 186 -22.19 21.27 -18.00
C ILE A 186 -22.62 21.55 -19.43
N HIS A 187 -21.95 22.48 -20.11
CA HIS A 187 -22.36 22.96 -21.43
C HIS A 187 -21.66 22.24 -22.58
N SER A 188 -20.74 21.32 -22.27
CA SER A 188 -19.87 20.67 -23.25
C SER A 188 -19.62 19.20 -22.91
N TYR A 189 -19.27 18.40 -23.92
CA TYR A 189 -18.86 17.00 -23.76
C TYR A 189 -17.38 16.77 -24.07
N HIS A 190 -16.63 17.83 -24.43
CA HIS A 190 -15.20 17.74 -24.76
C HIS A 190 -14.37 17.20 -23.60
N TRP A 191 -14.85 17.34 -22.36
CA TRP A 191 -14.19 16.77 -21.18
C TRP A 191 -14.05 15.24 -21.26
N LEU A 192 -14.98 14.54 -21.92
CA LEU A 192 -14.93 13.07 -22.07
C LEU A 192 -13.71 12.61 -22.87
N LEU A 193 -13.30 13.40 -23.87
CA LEU A 193 -12.11 13.12 -24.68
C LEU A 193 -10.84 13.13 -23.83
N TRP A 194 -10.77 14.05 -22.86
CA TRP A 194 -9.57 14.29 -22.07
C TRP A 194 -9.55 13.55 -20.74
N HIS A 195 -10.71 13.17 -20.20
CA HIS A 195 -10.84 12.61 -18.84
C HIS A 195 -9.93 11.41 -18.58
N PHE A 196 -10.04 10.36 -19.39
CA PHE A 196 -9.24 9.15 -19.22
C PHE A 196 -7.74 9.38 -19.49
N PRO A 197 -7.33 10.01 -20.61
CA PRO A 197 -5.92 10.31 -20.84
C PRO A 197 -5.26 11.10 -19.71
N VAL A 198 -5.94 12.13 -19.20
CA VAL A 198 -5.44 12.98 -18.11
C VAL A 198 -5.28 12.18 -16.82
N ILE A 199 -6.30 11.40 -16.42
CA ILE A 199 -6.25 10.62 -15.19
C ILE A 199 -5.17 9.54 -15.26
N LEU A 200 -5.09 8.82 -16.38
CA LEU A 200 -4.06 7.80 -16.58
C LEU A 200 -2.65 8.41 -16.56
N THR A 201 -2.47 9.58 -17.18
CA THR A 201 -1.19 10.29 -17.15
C THR A 201 -0.85 10.76 -15.73
N SER A 202 -1.81 11.32 -15.00
CA SER A 202 -1.61 11.74 -13.60
C SER A 202 -1.16 10.56 -12.73
N ILE A 203 -1.84 9.42 -12.83
CA ILE A 203 -1.49 8.21 -12.06
C ILE A 203 -0.15 7.63 -12.51
N ALA A 204 0.11 7.59 -13.82
CA ALA A 204 1.40 7.13 -14.33
C ALA A 204 2.56 7.95 -13.77
N LEU A 205 2.43 9.28 -13.78
CA LEU A 205 3.43 10.20 -13.26
C LEU A 205 3.56 10.08 -11.73
N HIS A 206 2.45 9.90 -11.01
CA HIS A 206 2.44 9.65 -9.58
C HIS A 206 3.27 8.41 -9.21
N GLU A 207 2.96 7.26 -9.81
CA GLU A 207 3.69 6.02 -9.58
C GLU A 207 5.15 6.13 -10.05
N LEU A 208 5.40 6.80 -11.18
CA LEU A 208 6.76 7.06 -11.66
C LEU A 208 7.57 7.88 -10.64
N GLY A 209 6.92 8.82 -9.92
CA GLY A 209 7.52 9.55 -8.82
C GLY A 209 8.07 8.64 -7.72
N HIS A 210 7.26 7.69 -7.26
CA HIS A 210 7.71 6.67 -6.29
C HIS A 210 8.83 5.81 -6.84
N ALA A 211 8.69 5.32 -8.07
CA ALA A 211 9.65 4.44 -8.71
C ALA A 211 11.01 5.12 -8.92
N MET A 212 11.02 6.39 -9.36
CA MET A 212 12.22 7.18 -9.53
C MET A 212 12.91 7.48 -8.18
N ALA A 213 12.15 7.75 -7.12
CA ALA A 213 12.70 7.94 -5.79
C ALA A 213 13.29 6.63 -5.22
N CYS A 214 12.63 5.48 -5.42
CA CYS A 214 13.20 4.17 -5.10
C CYS A 214 14.55 4.00 -5.82
N ARG A 215 14.57 4.26 -7.13
CA ARG A 215 15.76 4.14 -7.95
C ARG A 215 16.90 5.05 -7.51
N HIS A 216 16.58 6.28 -7.11
CA HIS A 216 17.54 7.27 -6.61
C HIS A 216 18.24 6.80 -5.33
N TYR A 217 17.50 6.18 -4.41
CA TYR A 217 18.04 5.63 -3.18
C TYR A 217 18.56 4.19 -3.30
N GLY A 218 18.67 3.66 -4.51
CA GLY A 218 19.25 2.33 -4.77
C GLY A 218 18.30 1.15 -4.48
N VAL A 219 17.00 1.41 -4.32
CA VAL A 219 15.97 0.38 -4.20
C VAL A 219 15.45 0.01 -5.58
N LYS A 220 15.54 -1.28 -5.90
CA LYS A 220 14.98 -1.86 -7.12
C LYS A 220 13.47 -1.97 -7.02
N VAL A 221 12.81 -1.83 -8.16
CA VAL A 221 11.36 -1.96 -8.29
C VAL A 221 11.06 -3.20 -9.13
N ASN A 222 10.35 -4.17 -8.54
CA ASN A 222 10.07 -5.45 -9.20
C ASN A 222 8.79 -5.41 -10.05
N ASP A 223 7.84 -4.57 -9.67
CA ASP A 223 6.53 -4.52 -10.31
C ASP A 223 6.06 -3.08 -10.35
N PHE A 224 5.64 -2.65 -11.53
CA PHE A 224 5.00 -1.36 -11.77
C PHE A 224 3.76 -1.62 -12.63
N GLY A 225 2.66 -0.96 -12.28
CA GLY A 225 1.49 -1.05 -13.12
C GLY A 225 0.47 0.03 -12.90
N ILE A 226 -0.41 0.11 -13.90
CA ILE A 226 -1.56 0.98 -13.93
C ILE A 226 -2.73 0.10 -14.35
N GLY A 227 -3.86 0.27 -13.67
CA GLY A 227 -5.07 -0.47 -13.95
C GLY A 227 -6.31 0.38 -13.76
N ILE A 228 -7.44 -0.22 -14.08
CA ILE A 228 -8.77 0.34 -13.81
C ILE A 228 -9.48 -0.64 -12.87
N TYR A 229 -9.93 -0.12 -11.74
CA TYR A 229 -10.74 -0.84 -10.77
C TYR A 229 -12.13 -0.19 -10.70
N VAL A 230 -13.16 -0.88 -11.20
CA VAL A 230 -14.56 -0.40 -11.14
C VAL A 230 -14.68 1.05 -11.66
N LEU A 231 -14.10 1.31 -12.83
CA LEU A 231 -14.00 2.63 -13.49
C LEU A 231 -13.04 3.65 -12.87
N LEU A 232 -12.45 3.36 -11.71
CA LEU A 232 -11.42 4.20 -11.11
C LEU A 232 -10.04 3.74 -11.56
N ALA A 233 -9.27 4.63 -12.18
CA ALA A 233 -7.88 4.32 -12.47
C ALA A 233 -7.08 4.21 -11.16
N THR A 234 -6.14 3.27 -11.13
CA THR A 234 -5.28 2.98 -9.97
C THR A 234 -3.88 2.64 -10.46
N GLY A 235 -2.86 3.00 -9.68
CA GLY A 235 -1.47 2.65 -9.92
C GLY A 235 -0.91 1.79 -8.79
N TRP A 236 0.26 1.18 -9.03
CA TRP A 236 1.08 0.62 -7.97
C TRP A 236 2.56 0.55 -8.36
N VAL A 237 3.42 0.74 -7.35
CA VAL A 237 4.85 0.44 -7.38
C VAL A 237 5.19 -0.56 -6.27
N ARG A 238 5.90 -1.64 -6.60
CA ARG A 238 6.45 -2.58 -5.61
C ARG A 238 7.97 -2.51 -5.54
N PRO A 239 8.53 -1.81 -4.53
CA PRO A 239 9.94 -1.88 -4.24
C PRO A 239 10.32 -3.24 -3.64
N VAL A 240 11.56 -3.67 -3.86
CA VAL A 240 12.13 -4.83 -3.17
C VAL A 240 12.19 -4.53 -1.66
N GLN A 241 11.40 -5.25 -0.85
CA GLN A 241 11.25 -4.93 0.58
C GLN A 241 12.55 -5.06 1.38
N THR A 242 13.45 -5.98 1.02
CA THR A 242 14.74 -6.13 1.70
C THR A 242 15.62 -4.90 1.55
N GLN A 243 15.62 -4.28 0.36
CA GLN A 243 16.35 -3.05 0.08
C GLN A 243 15.63 -1.85 0.69
N TRP A 244 14.30 -1.80 0.60
CA TRP A 244 13.48 -0.77 1.22
C TRP A 244 13.71 -0.67 2.74
N SER A 245 13.73 -1.82 3.43
CA SER A 245 13.90 -1.88 4.88
C SER A 245 15.28 -1.41 5.35
N GLN A 246 16.28 -1.44 4.47
CA GLN A 246 17.64 -0.96 4.75
C GLN A 246 17.77 0.56 4.61
N LEU A 247 16.83 1.22 3.93
CA LEU A 247 16.87 2.68 3.79
C LEU A 247 16.68 3.36 5.16
N PRO A 248 17.37 4.48 5.43
CA PRO A 248 17.07 5.31 6.59
C PRO A 248 15.67 5.93 6.47
N LEU A 249 15.07 6.26 7.63
CA LEU A 249 13.67 6.72 7.73
C LEU A 249 13.36 7.91 6.81
N ASN A 250 14.26 8.89 6.73
CA ASN A 250 14.08 10.07 5.89
C ASN A 250 13.96 9.69 4.39
N GLN A 251 14.77 8.75 3.90
CA GLN A 251 14.72 8.31 2.51
C GLN A 251 13.44 7.54 2.20
N ARG A 252 12.97 6.71 3.14
CA ARG A 252 11.67 6.01 3.01
C ARG A 252 10.51 7.00 2.93
N VAL A 253 10.47 7.98 3.85
CA VAL A 253 9.43 9.02 3.87
C VAL A 253 9.47 9.87 2.60
N ILE A 254 10.65 10.29 2.14
CA ILE A 254 10.78 11.05 0.88
C ILE A 254 10.28 10.23 -0.30
N THR A 255 10.57 8.93 -0.34
CA THR A 255 10.11 8.05 -1.43
C THR A 255 8.59 7.85 -1.42
N ILE A 256 7.99 7.73 -0.23
CA ILE A 256 6.53 7.71 -0.09
C ILE A 256 5.93 9.06 -0.54
N LEU A 257 6.57 10.19 -0.24
CA LEU A 257 6.01 11.50 -0.61
C LEU A 257 6.34 11.93 -2.05
N ALA A 258 7.15 11.16 -2.78
CA ALA A 258 7.57 11.49 -4.14
C ALA A 258 6.41 11.45 -5.15
N GLY A 259 5.54 10.44 -5.10
CA GLY A 259 4.33 10.40 -5.94
C GLY A 259 3.40 11.60 -5.72
N PRO A 260 2.99 11.90 -4.47
CA PRO A 260 2.20 13.10 -4.16
C PRO A 260 2.82 14.40 -4.66
N LEU A 261 4.14 14.53 -4.53
CA LEU A 261 4.87 15.69 -5.02
C LEU A 261 4.76 15.80 -6.54
N VAL A 262 4.93 14.70 -7.29
CA VAL A 262 4.76 14.71 -8.75
C VAL A 262 3.33 15.04 -9.14
N SER A 263 2.32 14.53 -8.43
CA SER A 263 0.92 14.90 -8.66
C SER A 263 0.65 16.39 -8.43
N LEU A 264 1.30 17.01 -7.43
CA LEU A 264 1.21 18.46 -7.20
C LEU A 264 1.87 19.26 -8.32
N LEU A 265 3.03 18.81 -8.84
CA LEU A 265 3.68 19.43 -9.99
C LEU A 265 2.81 19.31 -11.25
N TYR A 266 2.22 18.13 -11.48
CA TYR A 266 1.31 17.91 -12.60
C TYR A 266 0.10 18.85 -12.52
N ALA A 267 -0.54 18.96 -11.35
CA ALA A 267 -1.61 19.93 -11.12
C ALA A 267 -1.16 21.38 -11.39
N GLY A 268 0.02 21.77 -10.88
CA GLY A 268 0.59 23.11 -11.07
C GLY A 268 0.88 23.45 -12.53
N VAL A 269 1.33 22.48 -13.33
CA VAL A 269 1.48 22.63 -14.79
C VAL A 269 0.13 22.81 -15.45
N GLY A 270 -0.88 22.05 -15.06
CA GLY A 270 -2.24 22.19 -15.60
C GLY A 270 -2.82 23.58 -15.35
N ILE A 271 -2.60 24.13 -14.15
CA ILE A 271 -3.00 25.49 -13.79
C ILE A 271 -2.24 26.53 -14.62
N ALA A 272 -0.91 26.39 -14.76
CA ALA A 272 -0.11 27.33 -15.55
C ALA A 272 -0.56 27.33 -17.02
N LEU A 273 -0.82 26.15 -17.60
CA LEU A 273 -1.30 26.03 -18.97
C LEU A 273 -2.72 26.57 -19.12
N TRP A 274 -3.62 26.32 -18.16
CA TRP A 274 -4.93 26.98 -18.13
C TRP A 274 -4.79 28.50 -18.13
N ALA A 275 -3.92 29.06 -17.27
CA ALA A 275 -3.69 30.50 -17.21
C ALA A 275 -3.21 31.09 -18.55
N MET A 276 -2.40 30.34 -19.30
CA MET A 276 -1.86 30.76 -20.60
C MET A 276 -2.84 30.59 -21.77
N PHE A 277 -3.70 29.57 -21.72
CA PHE A 277 -4.49 29.13 -22.89
C PHE A 277 -6.00 29.26 -22.70
N ARG A 278 -6.49 29.70 -21.54
CA ARG A 278 -7.94 29.82 -21.25
C ARG A 278 -8.72 30.68 -22.24
N ASP A 279 -8.10 31.70 -22.82
CA ASP A 279 -8.76 32.61 -23.77
C ASP A 279 -8.63 32.13 -25.24
N THR A 280 -8.01 30.98 -25.47
CA THR A 280 -7.88 30.41 -26.81
C THR A 280 -9.13 29.66 -27.25
N GLN A 281 -9.38 29.65 -28.56
CA GLN A 281 -10.49 28.86 -29.13
C GLN A 281 -10.09 27.39 -29.30
N GLY A 282 -11.07 26.50 -29.18
CA GLY A 282 -10.91 25.07 -29.43
C GLY A 282 -11.00 24.22 -28.16
N VAL A 283 -10.43 23.01 -28.21
CA VAL A 283 -10.60 21.98 -27.16
C VAL A 283 -9.54 22.02 -26.05
N LEU A 284 -8.53 22.88 -26.19
CA LEU A 284 -7.42 22.99 -25.24
C LEU A 284 -7.81 23.58 -23.88
N PRO A 285 -8.67 24.62 -23.78
CA PRO A 285 -9.14 25.10 -22.48
C PRO A 285 -9.80 23.98 -21.66
N ALA A 286 -10.65 23.17 -22.30
CA ALA A 286 -11.30 22.02 -21.69
C ALA A 286 -10.29 20.98 -21.17
N LEU A 287 -9.20 20.71 -21.91
CA LEU A 287 -8.13 19.81 -21.46
C LEU A 287 -7.51 20.31 -20.15
N PHE A 288 -7.16 21.59 -20.05
CA PHE A 288 -6.50 22.11 -18.85
C PHE A 288 -7.45 22.20 -17.66
N VAL A 289 -8.71 22.55 -17.88
CA VAL A 289 -9.75 22.45 -16.85
C VAL A 289 -9.88 21.03 -16.32
N VAL A 290 -9.98 20.04 -17.22
CA VAL A 290 -10.03 18.61 -16.85
C VAL A 290 -8.76 18.18 -16.11
N MET A 291 -7.60 18.64 -16.56
CA MET A 291 -6.31 18.38 -15.92
C MET A 291 -6.27 18.88 -14.47
N ILE A 292 -6.75 20.10 -14.22
CA ILE A 292 -6.83 20.67 -12.88
C ILE A 292 -7.81 19.88 -12.02
N VAL A 293 -9.06 19.72 -12.48
CA VAL A 293 -10.13 19.04 -11.72
C VAL A 293 -9.74 17.60 -11.39
N ALA A 294 -9.27 16.84 -12.38
CA ALA A 294 -8.83 15.46 -12.18
C ALA A 294 -7.65 15.38 -11.21
N SER A 295 -6.69 16.30 -11.30
CA SER A 295 -5.54 16.32 -10.39
C SER A 295 -5.97 16.57 -8.94
N PHE A 296 -6.85 17.54 -8.69
CA PHE A 296 -7.40 17.79 -7.35
C PHE A 296 -8.11 16.56 -6.80
N ILE A 297 -8.94 15.90 -7.61
CA ILE A 297 -9.63 14.67 -7.20
C ILE A 297 -8.61 13.57 -6.86
N SER A 298 -7.57 13.39 -7.67
CA SER A 298 -6.53 12.38 -7.43
C SER A 298 -5.63 12.69 -6.21
N LEU A 299 -5.45 13.96 -5.86
CA LEU A 299 -4.66 14.38 -4.71
C LEU A 299 -5.36 14.13 -3.36
N ILE A 300 -6.70 14.14 -3.32
CA ILE A 300 -7.49 13.90 -2.10
C ILE A 300 -7.10 12.59 -1.38
N PRO A 301 -7.14 11.40 -2.02
CA PRO A 301 -6.82 10.14 -1.35
C PRO A 301 -5.34 10.02 -0.96
N THR A 302 -4.46 10.75 -1.63
CA THR A 302 -3.02 10.73 -1.40
C THR A 302 -2.58 11.67 -0.28
N LEU A 303 -3.14 12.88 -0.24
CA LEU A 303 -2.75 13.93 0.72
C LEU A 303 -3.52 13.82 2.04
N LEU A 304 -4.80 13.41 2.03
CA LEU A 304 -5.58 13.33 3.25
C LEU A 304 -5.29 12.03 4.02
N PRO A 305 -4.79 12.10 5.28
CA PRO A 305 -4.45 10.91 6.07
C PRO A 305 -5.66 10.02 6.44
N ILE A 306 -6.88 10.47 6.14
CA ILE A 306 -8.12 9.70 6.34
C ILE A 306 -8.24 8.55 5.36
N PHE A 307 -7.61 8.67 4.19
CA PHE A 307 -7.44 7.59 3.23
C PHE A 307 -6.15 6.84 3.55
N ASN A 308 -6.03 5.60 3.10
CA ASN A 308 -4.80 4.82 3.28
C ASN A 308 -3.79 5.14 2.16
N GLY A 309 -3.73 6.40 1.70
CA GLY A 309 -2.77 6.83 0.68
C GLY A 309 -1.39 7.14 1.26
N ASP A 310 -0.58 7.84 0.48
CA ASP A 310 0.84 8.08 0.76
C ASP A 310 1.10 8.84 2.04
N THR A 311 0.30 9.88 2.31
CA THR A 311 0.50 10.67 3.54
C THR A 311 0.23 9.83 4.79
N TYR A 312 -0.78 8.96 4.74
CA TYR A 312 -1.03 8.00 5.81
C TYR A 312 0.13 7.00 5.94
N LEU A 313 0.63 6.47 4.82
CA LEU A 313 1.79 5.57 4.83
C LEU A 313 3.03 6.25 5.45
N ALA A 314 3.34 7.47 5.04
CA ALA A 314 4.44 8.27 5.57
C ALA A 314 4.30 8.50 7.08
N ILE A 315 3.10 8.84 7.56
CA ILE A 315 2.82 8.98 9.01
C ILE A 315 3.07 7.64 9.74
N THR A 316 2.57 6.53 9.20
CA THR A 316 2.78 5.22 9.84
C THR A 316 4.23 4.78 9.85
N GLU A 317 5.00 5.18 8.83
CA GLU A 317 6.43 4.93 8.70
C GLU A 317 7.22 5.72 9.76
N VAL A 318 6.91 7.01 9.93
CA VAL A 318 7.50 7.87 10.98
C VAL A 318 7.17 7.35 12.38
N LEU A 319 5.94 6.87 12.58
CA LEU A 319 5.51 6.32 13.86
C LEU A 319 6.03 4.90 14.12
N GLY A 320 6.62 4.24 13.12
CA GLY A 320 7.06 2.84 13.21
C GLY A 320 5.91 1.87 13.52
N GLN A 321 4.68 2.21 13.10
CA GLN A 321 3.48 1.40 13.36
C GLN A 321 2.82 1.00 12.03
N PRO A 322 3.25 -0.11 11.39
CA PRO A 322 2.60 -0.58 10.18
C PRO A 322 1.13 -0.94 10.45
N ARG A 323 0.27 -0.65 9.47
CA ARG A 323 -1.19 -0.89 9.54
C ARG A 323 -1.87 -0.26 10.78
N LEU A 324 -1.40 0.92 11.19
CA LEU A 324 -1.87 1.64 12.37
C LEU A 324 -3.39 1.70 12.51
N ARG A 325 -4.11 2.09 11.46
CA ARG A 325 -5.58 2.18 11.42
C ARG A 325 -6.24 0.83 11.70
N GLN A 326 -5.81 -0.23 11.03
CA GLN A 326 -6.38 -1.56 11.26
C GLN A 326 -6.16 -2.00 12.71
N ARG A 327 -4.97 -1.75 13.28
CA ARG A 327 -4.65 -2.06 14.68
C ARG A 327 -5.47 -1.21 15.64
N ALA A 328 -5.65 0.07 15.36
CA ALA A 328 -6.48 0.99 16.14
C ALA A 328 -7.95 0.55 16.19
N PHE A 329 -8.56 0.28 15.03
CA PHE A 329 -9.94 -0.21 14.96
C PHE A 329 -10.11 -1.57 15.66
N ASN A 330 -9.15 -2.49 15.48
CA ASN A 330 -9.17 -3.77 16.18
C ASN A 330 -9.03 -3.60 17.70
N HIS A 331 -8.23 -2.64 18.17
CA HIS A 331 -8.07 -2.34 19.58
C HIS A 331 -9.38 -1.84 20.19
N VAL A 332 -10.04 -0.85 19.55
CA VAL A 332 -11.35 -0.32 19.99
C VAL A 332 -12.43 -1.41 19.95
N LYS A 333 -12.47 -2.21 18.88
CA LYS A 333 -13.41 -3.33 18.76
C LYS A 333 -13.23 -4.36 19.88
N ARG A 334 -11.99 -4.70 20.25
CA ARG A 334 -11.72 -5.63 21.35
C ARG A 334 -12.12 -5.02 22.70
N HIS A 335 -11.85 -3.73 22.90
CA HIS A 335 -12.24 -3.01 24.11
C HIS A 335 -13.76 -3.03 24.32
N TRP A 336 -14.55 -2.79 23.28
CA TRP A 336 -16.02 -2.85 23.37
C TRP A 336 -16.57 -4.26 23.54
N ARG A 337 -15.90 -5.29 22.99
CA ARG A 337 -16.33 -6.70 23.12
C ARG A 337 -15.80 -7.40 24.37
N THR A 338 -15.26 -6.63 25.34
CA THR A 338 -14.60 -7.12 26.58
C THR A 338 -13.60 -8.25 26.35
N ALA A 339 -13.03 -8.31 25.13
CA ALA A 339 -12.05 -9.32 24.77
C ALA A 339 -10.69 -8.96 25.40
N PRO A 340 -9.84 -9.95 25.72
CA PRO A 340 -8.53 -9.69 26.29
C PRO A 340 -7.74 -8.73 25.39
N LEU A 341 -7.34 -7.60 25.97
CA LEU A 341 -6.55 -6.58 25.28
C LEU A 341 -5.09 -7.01 25.27
N GLU A 342 -4.42 -6.79 24.14
CA GLU A 342 -2.96 -6.87 24.09
C GLU A 342 -2.37 -5.85 25.07
N THR A 343 -1.34 -6.25 25.81
CA THR A 343 -0.60 -5.36 26.71
C THR A 343 0.21 -4.36 25.87
N VAL A 344 -0.41 -3.21 25.59
CA VAL A 344 0.21 -2.11 24.86
C VAL A 344 0.60 -0.97 25.79
N SER A 345 1.68 -0.26 25.46
CA SER A 345 2.13 0.89 26.23
C SER A 345 1.06 1.99 26.27
N PRO A 346 1.01 2.83 27.34
CA PRO A 346 0.03 3.91 27.46
C PRO A 346 0.10 4.92 26.30
N ALA A 347 1.29 5.17 25.76
CA ALA A 347 1.48 6.02 24.59
C ALA A 347 0.85 5.41 23.32
N LEU A 348 1.09 4.13 23.06
CA LEU A 348 0.55 3.44 21.89
C LEU A 348 -0.98 3.31 21.97
N ARG A 349 -1.53 3.12 23.17
CA ARG A 349 -2.98 3.15 23.40
C ARG A 349 -3.59 4.51 23.06
N ARG A 350 -2.95 5.62 23.47
CA ARG A 350 -3.39 6.98 23.10
C ARG A 350 -3.35 7.19 21.59
N LEU A 351 -2.29 6.70 20.93
CA LEU A 351 -2.18 6.76 19.47
C LEU A 351 -3.31 6.00 18.77
N TYR A 352 -3.66 4.80 19.24
CA TYR A 352 -4.77 4.01 18.67
C TYR A 352 -6.12 4.73 18.82
N TRP A 353 -6.44 5.24 20.00
CA TRP A 353 -7.67 6.01 20.20
C TRP A 353 -7.70 7.29 19.37
N GLY A 354 -6.59 8.04 19.33
CA GLY A 354 -6.47 9.23 18.50
C GLY A 354 -6.66 8.94 17.01
N THR A 355 -6.02 7.88 16.51
CA THR A 355 -6.16 7.45 15.11
C THR A 355 -7.60 7.05 14.79
N PHE A 356 -8.25 6.29 15.68
CA PHE A 356 -9.65 5.89 15.52
C PHE A 356 -10.57 7.11 15.45
N LEU A 357 -10.49 8.01 16.45
CA LEU A 357 -11.32 9.21 16.52
C LEU A 357 -11.10 10.13 15.32
N LEU A 358 -9.85 10.40 14.95
CA LEU A 358 -9.53 11.24 13.79
C LEU A 358 -10.05 10.64 12.49
N THR A 359 -9.92 9.32 12.31
CA THR A 359 -10.43 8.64 11.12
C THR A 359 -11.96 8.72 11.06
N CYS A 360 -12.65 8.44 12.17
CA CYS A 360 -14.11 8.55 12.24
C CYS A 360 -14.59 9.98 11.99
N LEU A 361 -13.99 10.97 12.65
CA LEU A 361 -14.31 12.39 12.46
C LEU A 361 -14.08 12.82 11.01
N GLY A 362 -12.96 12.43 10.41
CA GLY A 362 -12.65 12.72 9.02
C GLY A 362 -13.70 12.18 8.04
N TRP A 363 -14.16 10.94 8.26
CA TRP A 363 -15.25 10.36 7.45
C TRP A 363 -16.59 11.07 7.65
N VAL A 364 -16.93 11.44 8.89
CA VAL A 364 -18.16 12.22 9.16
C VAL A 364 -18.12 13.54 8.41
N ILE A 365 -17.00 14.28 8.49
CA ILE A 365 -16.82 15.55 7.77
C ILE A 365 -16.95 15.34 6.25
N ALA A 366 -16.29 14.32 5.70
CA ALA A 366 -16.36 14.01 4.28
C ALA A 366 -17.80 13.73 3.83
N TRP A 367 -18.54 12.89 4.55
CA TRP A 367 -19.94 12.59 4.23
C TRP A 367 -20.88 13.77 4.41
N CYS A 368 -20.70 14.59 5.45
CA CYS A 368 -21.45 15.82 5.63
C CYS A 368 -21.22 16.79 4.47
N PHE A 369 -19.97 16.96 4.03
CA PHE A 369 -19.62 17.80 2.90
C PHE A 369 -20.25 17.28 1.59
N THR A 370 -20.13 15.97 1.33
CA THR A 370 -20.76 15.33 0.15
C THR A 370 -22.27 15.51 0.17
N ALA A 371 -22.93 15.24 1.32
CA ALA A 371 -24.37 15.40 1.46
C ALA A 371 -24.81 16.86 1.24
N ALA A 372 -24.10 17.83 1.84
CA ALA A 372 -24.39 19.25 1.65
C ALA A 372 -24.23 19.68 0.18
N THR A 373 -23.21 19.16 -0.51
CA THR A 373 -22.97 19.42 -1.94
C THR A 373 -24.09 18.84 -2.80
N LEU A 374 -24.50 17.60 -2.56
CA LEU A 374 -25.62 16.97 -3.26
C LEU A 374 -26.93 17.73 -3.02
N ILE A 375 -27.23 18.10 -1.77
CA ILE A 375 -28.45 18.87 -1.44
C ILE A 375 -28.46 20.21 -2.20
N ARG A 376 -27.33 20.93 -2.26
CA ARG A 376 -27.23 22.18 -3.03
C ARG A 376 -27.46 21.95 -4.53
N LEU A 377 -26.91 20.87 -5.07
CA LEU A 377 -27.03 20.53 -6.48
C LEU A 377 -28.46 20.14 -6.86
N PHE A 378 -29.22 19.51 -5.96
CA PHE A 378 -30.63 19.17 -6.20
C PHE A 378 -31.62 20.31 -5.86
N ASN A 379 -31.24 21.27 -5.01
CA ASN A 379 -32.11 22.39 -4.61
C ASN A 379 -31.97 23.65 -5.50
N HIS A 380 -30.94 23.74 -6.32
CA HIS A 380 -30.79 24.78 -7.35
C HIS A 380 -30.85 24.10 -8.73
N PRO A 381 -32.06 23.94 -9.31
CA PRO A 381 -32.24 23.34 -10.64
C PRO A 381 -31.69 24.20 -11.77
#